data_AF-A0A8T3QHD1-F1
#
_entry.id   AF-A0A8T3QHD1-F1
#
_cell.length_a   1.000
_cell.length_b   1.000
_cell.length_c   1.000
_cell.angle_alpha   90.00
_cell.angle_beta   90.00
_cell.angle_gamma   90.00
#
_symmetry.space_group_name_H-M   'P 1'
#
loop_
_entity.id
_entity.type
_entity.pdbx_description
1 polymer ?
#
loop_
_entity_poly.entity_id
_entity_poly.type
_entity_poly.pdbx_seq_one_letter_code
_entity_poly.pdbx_strand_id
1 'polypeptide(L)'
;MARFILIEASPWRLADGTVEAIRLAGGGARAYNHRGFSDWRAGVATDPLFVAALGFTVGGWTGGAVPQIAQIVFSPSDSAYLAQLADDFLWIGASIEIRSGNDDLATPVYLMEMVGTVAAVAIKDGSLAITVTDLSKKL
;
A
#
# COMPACT_ATOMS: atom_id res chain seq x y z
N MET A 1 -3.94 -17.46 -11.09
CA MET A 1 -3.62 -16.88 -9.78
C MET A 1 -4.03 -15.43 -9.82
N ALA A 2 -5.23 -15.14 -9.32
CA ALA A 2 -5.69 -13.78 -9.12
C ALA A 2 -5.00 -13.20 -7.86
N ARG A 3 -3.91 -12.45 -8.06
CA ARG A 3 -3.24 -11.74 -6.97
C ARG A 3 -4.11 -10.56 -6.57
N PHE A 4 -4.40 -10.44 -5.28
CA PHE A 4 -5.04 -9.25 -4.73
C PHE A 4 -4.05 -8.53 -3.81
N ILE A 5 -4.28 -7.23 -3.61
CA ILE A 5 -3.46 -6.35 -2.79
C ILE A 5 -4.34 -5.68 -1.75
N LEU A 6 -3.90 -5.71 -0.50
CA LEU A 6 -4.49 -4.97 0.61
C LEU A 6 -3.48 -3.96 1.15
N ILE A 7 -3.94 -2.75 1.37
CA ILE A 7 -3.13 -1.65 1.87
C ILE A 7 -3.84 -1.03 3.07
N GLU A 8 -3.18 -1.03 4.21
CA GLU A 8 -3.62 -0.29 5.39
C GLU A 8 -2.66 0.87 5.60
N ALA A 9 -3.17 2.10 5.54
CA ALA A 9 -2.39 3.31 5.78
C ALA A 9 -2.98 4.08 6.97
N SER A 10 -2.16 4.89 7.63
CA SER A 10 -2.59 5.70 8.77
C SER A 10 -2.18 7.17 8.61
N PRO A 11 -2.71 7.89 7.60
CA PRO A 11 -2.46 9.32 7.44
C PRO A 11 -3.09 10.17 8.53
N TRP A 12 -2.64 11.41 8.63
CA TRP A 12 -3.24 12.39 9.54
C TRP A 12 -4.33 13.17 8.83
N ARG A 13 -5.48 13.33 9.47
CA ARG A 13 -6.54 14.22 9.02
C ARG A 13 -6.10 15.67 9.21
N LEU A 14 -6.18 16.47 8.16
CA LEU A 14 -5.71 17.87 8.19
C LEU A 14 -6.55 18.78 9.08
N ALA A 15 -7.81 18.44 9.29
CA ALA A 15 -8.73 19.24 10.11
C ALA A 15 -8.33 19.30 11.60
N ASP A 16 -7.81 18.20 12.14
CA ASP A 16 -7.57 18.05 13.59
C ASP A 16 -6.26 17.33 13.96
N GLY A 17 -5.50 16.85 12.98
CA GLY A 17 -4.26 16.12 13.19
C GLY A 17 -4.45 14.69 13.73
N THR A 18 -5.67 14.17 13.75
CA THR A 18 -5.94 12.80 14.19
C THR A 18 -5.45 11.78 13.15
N VAL A 19 -4.96 10.63 13.62
CA VAL A 19 -4.54 9.54 12.73
C VAL A 19 -5.77 8.72 12.35
N GLU A 20 -6.00 8.54 11.05
CA GLU A 20 -7.13 7.78 10.53
C GLU A 20 -6.66 6.56 9.74
N ALA A 21 -7.24 5.39 10.03
CA ALA A 21 -6.94 4.17 9.30
C ALA A 21 -7.69 4.12 7.97
N ILE A 22 -6.95 4.12 6.86
CA ILE A 22 -7.49 4.00 5.51
C ILE A 22 -7.15 2.61 4.97
N ARG A 23 -8.17 1.90 4.46
CA ARG A 23 -8.07 0.53 3.96
C ARG A 23 -8.38 0.48 2.47
N LEU A 24 -7.38 0.19 1.65
CA LEU A 24 -7.48 0.14 0.19
C LEU A 24 -7.25 -1.29 -0.30
N ALA A 25 -7.97 -1.69 -1.35
CA ALA A 25 -7.89 -3.02 -1.95
C ALA A 25 -7.92 -2.97 -3.48
N GLY A 26 -7.39 -4.00 -4.13
CA GLY A 26 -7.56 -4.19 -5.58
C GLY A 26 -6.89 -5.47 -6.10
N GLY A 27 -7.00 -5.69 -7.41
CA GLY A 27 -6.41 -6.84 -8.11
C GLY A 27 -7.24 -8.13 -8.14
N GLY A 28 -8.12 -8.39 -7.16
CA GLY A 28 -8.95 -9.61 -7.16
C GLY A 28 -10.44 -9.37 -7.45
N ALA A 29 -11.25 -10.42 -7.36
CA ALA A 29 -12.60 -10.50 -7.93
C ALA A 29 -13.74 -10.40 -6.90
N ARG A 30 -13.42 -10.30 -5.60
CA ARG A 30 -14.41 -10.33 -4.51
C ARG A 30 -14.43 -9.05 -3.68
N ALA A 31 -15.50 -8.87 -2.91
CA ALA A 31 -15.51 -7.94 -1.79
C ALA A 31 -14.72 -8.55 -0.62
N TYR A 32 -13.87 -7.76 0.04
CA TYR A 32 -12.92 -8.29 1.01
C TYR A 32 -13.32 -7.99 2.45
N ASN A 33 -13.30 -9.05 3.26
CA ASN A 33 -13.29 -8.97 4.71
C ASN A 33 -11.94 -9.47 5.20
N HIS A 34 -11.15 -8.59 5.83
CA HIS A 34 -9.85 -8.94 6.40
C HIS A 34 -9.72 -8.34 7.80
N ARG A 35 -9.20 -9.13 8.76
CA ARG A 35 -9.07 -8.73 10.18
C ARG A 35 -10.36 -8.20 10.83
N GLY A 36 -11.52 -8.66 10.35
CA GLY A 36 -12.82 -8.21 10.85
C GLY A 36 -13.32 -6.89 10.24
N PHE A 37 -12.59 -6.30 9.31
CA PHE A 37 -12.99 -5.09 8.57
C PHE A 37 -13.59 -5.45 7.21
N SER A 38 -14.70 -4.81 6.87
CA SER A 38 -15.45 -4.96 5.61
C SER A 38 -15.47 -3.70 4.75
N ASP A 39 -14.85 -2.61 5.21
CA ASP A 39 -14.87 -1.28 4.60
C ASP A 39 -13.70 -1.02 3.63
N TRP A 40 -13.16 -2.09 3.04
CA TRP A 40 -12.05 -2.02 2.09
C TRP A 40 -12.47 -1.32 0.81
N ARG A 41 -11.80 -0.22 0.47
CA ARG A 41 -12.09 0.58 -0.72
C ARG A 41 -11.38 0.01 -1.93
N ALA A 42 -12.16 -0.44 -2.92
CA ALA A 42 -11.62 -0.95 -4.16
C ALA A 42 -11.03 0.19 -5.01
N GLY A 43 -9.88 -0.06 -5.62
CA GLY A 43 -9.23 0.89 -6.53
C GLY A 43 -7.73 0.72 -6.70
N VAL A 44 -7.06 -0.23 -6.04
CA VAL A 44 -5.64 -0.49 -6.35
C VAL A 44 -5.55 -1.02 -7.77
N ALA A 45 -5.01 -0.20 -8.68
CA ALA A 45 -5.17 -0.36 -10.12
C ALA A 45 -4.17 -1.37 -10.70
N THR A 46 -2.99 -1.49 -10.09
CA THR A 46 -1.90 -2.34 -10.54
C THR A 46 -1.18 -2.96 -9.34
N ASP A 47 -0.45 -4.05 -9.60
CA ASP A 47 0.49 -4.59 -8.62
C ASP A 47 1.50 -3.49 -8.20
N PRO A 48 1.81 -3.35 -6.90
CA PRO A 48 2.80 -2.39 -6.45
C PRO A 48 4.17 -2.69 -7.07
N LEU A 49 4.83 -1.65 -7.56
CA LEU A 49 6.20 -1.76 -8.06
C LEU A 49 7.16 -1.66 -6.88
N PHE A 50 7.92 -2.72 -6.62
CA PHE A 50 8.93 -2.75 -5.55
C PHE A 50 10.33 -2.60 -6.12
N VAL A 51 11.11 -1.67 -5.55
CA VAL A 51 12.56 -1.58 -5.77
C VAL A 51 13.25 -2.14 -4.54
N ALA A 52 14.06 -3.18 -4.73
CA ALA A 52 14.76 -3.86 -3.66
C ALA A 52 16.28 -3.71 -3.79
N ALA A 53 16.97 -3.61 -2.66
CA ALA A 53 18.43 -3.70 -2.63
C ALA A 53 18.85 -5.17 -2.48
N LEU A 54 19.83 -5.58 -3.29
CA LEU A 54 20.52 -6.86 -3.15
C LEU A 54 21.88 -6.61 -2.51
N GLY A 55 22.12 -7.23 -1.35
CA GLY A 55 23.41 -7.14 -0.67
C GLY A 55 24.45 -8.06 -1.32
N PHE A 56 25.67 -7.54 -1.51
CA PHE A 56 26.85 -8.31 -1.88
C PHE A 56 27.96 -8.04 -0.86
N THR A 57 28.50 -9.10 -0.26
CA THR A 57 29.56 -9.03 0.76
C THR A 57 30.77 -9.84 0.32
N VAL A 58 31.85 -9.82 1.11
CA VAL A 58 33.06 -10.64 0.87
C VAL A 58 32.74 -12.14 0.80
N GLY A 59 31.64 -12.58 1.45
CA GLY A 59 31.14 -13.95 1.39
C GLY A 59 30.17 -14.25 0.23
N GLY A 60 29.95 -13.30 -0.68
CA GLY A 60 29.00 -13.40 -1.79
C GLY A 60 27.65 -12.71 -1.54
N TRP A 61 26.64 -13.10 -2.31
CA TRP A 61 25.28 -12.56 -2.22
C TRP A 61 24.65 -12.85 -0.86
N THR A 62 24.00 -11.87 -0.25
CA THR A 62 23.41 -11.99 1.11
C THR A 62 22.08 -12.75 1.16
N GLY A 63 21.73 -13.50 0.11
CA GLY A 63 20.59 -14.43 0.08
C GLY A 63 19.19 -13.80 0.16
N GLY A 64 19.05 -12.46 0.22
CA GLY A 64 17.75 -11.81 0.36
C GLY A 64 17.67 -10.46 -0.36
N ALA A 65 16.57 -10.25 -1.09
CA ALA A 65 16.15 -8.96 -1.60
C ALA A 65 15.15 -8.35 -0.62
N VAL A 66 15.40 -7.14 -0.14
CA VAL A 66 14.48 -6.42 0.76
C VAL A 66 13.93 -5.20 0.01
N PRO A 67 12.60 -5.06 -0.13
CA PRO A 67 12.01 -3.87 -0.73
C PRO A 67 12.42 -2.61 0.05
N GLN A 68 12.98 -1.62 -0.64
CA GLN A 68 13.32 -0.33 -0.05
C GLN A 68 12.29 0.74 -0.41
N ILE A 69 11.74 0.64 -1.62
CA ILE A 69 10.75 1.59 -2.14
C ILE A 69 9.60 0.80 -2.77
N ALA A 70 8.37 1.22 -2.54
CA ALA A 70 7.21 0.76 -3.28
C ALA A 70 6.45 1.93 -3.89
N GLN A 71 5.93 1.74 -5.09
CA GLN A 71 4.96 2.65 -5.70
C GLN A 71 3.62 1.94 -5.84
N ILE A 72 2.58 2.54 -5.25
CA ILE A 72 1.20 2.09 -5.32
C ILE A 72 0.42 3.07 -6.17
N VAL A 73 -0.48 2.57 -7.02
CA VAL A 73 -1.45 3.38 -7.75
C VAL A 73 -2.86 2.99 -7.31
N PHE A 74 -3.61 3.97 -6.80
CA PHE A 74 -4.99 3.83 -6.38
C PHE A 74 -5.91 4.72 -7.23
N SER A 75 -6.78 4.09 -8.00
CA SER A 75 -7.70 4.68 -8.97
C SER A 75 -9.13 4.26 -8.62
N PRO A 76 -9.78 4.88 -7.62
CA PRO A 76 -11.16 4.57 -7.28
C PRO A 76 -12.08 5.04 -8.41
N SER A 77 -13.22 4.35 -8.60
CA SER A 77 -14.25 4.82 -9.53
C SER A 77 -14.98 6.07 -9.05
N ASP A 78 -14.94 6.32 -7.73
CA ASP A 78 -15.52 7.51 -7.11
C ASP A 78 -14.47 8.63 -7.05
N SER A 79 -14.63 9.63 -7.92
CA SER A 79 -13.75 10.80 -7.97
C SER A 79 -13.87 11.70 -6.74
N ALA A 80 -15.01 11.70 -6.05
CA ALA A 80 -15.18 12.49 -4.83
C ALA A 80 -14.35 11.87 -3.69
N TYR A 81 -14.31 10.53 -3.62
CA TYR A 81 -13.44 9.84 -2.67
C TYR A 81 -11.96 10.09 -2.97
N LEU A 82 -11.55 10.09 -4.25
CA LEU A 82 -10.17 10.44 -4.61
C LEU A 82 -9.79 11.86 -4.16
N ALA A 83 -10.67 12.84 -4.40
CA ALA A 83 -10.45 14.23 -3.97
C ALA A 83 -10.35 14.30 -2.44
N GLN A 84 -11.27 13.62 -1.74
CA GLN A 84 -11.25 13.53 -0.28
C GLN A 84 -9.90 13.00 0.25
N LEU A 85 -9.40 11.90 -0.33
CA LEU A 85 -8.12 11.32 0.10
C LEU A 85 -6.96 12.30 -0.04
N ALA A 86 -6.99 13.19 -1.03
CA ALA A 86 -5.92 14.15 -1.24
C ALA A 86 -6.06 15.45 -0.43
N ASP A 87 -7.30 15.92 -0.25
CA ASP A 87 -7.58 17.22 0.34
C ASP A 87 -7.75 17.15 1.87
N ASP A 88 -8.24 16.04 2.41
CA ASP A 88 -8.52 15.89 3.85
C ASP A 88 -7.35 15.28 4.62
N PHE A 89 -6.35 14.70 3.95
CA PHE A 89 -5.32 13.88 4.59
C PHE A 89 -3.89 14.28 4.23
N LEU A 90 -3.05 14.38 5.26
CA LEU A 90 -1.61 14.43 5.13
C LEU A 90 -1.04 13.01 5.13
N TRP A 91 -0.54 12.59 3.97
CA TRP A 91 0.03 11.26 3.81
C TRP A 91 1.53 11.19 4.12
N ILE A 92 2.30 12.25 3.88
CA ILE A 92 3.75 12.22 4.04
C ILE A 92 4.07 11.92 5.52
N GLY A 93 4.82 10.84 5.77
CA GLY A 93 5.15 10.36 7.11
C GLY A 93 4.21 9.28 7.65
N ALA A 94 3.08 9.01 6.99
CA ALA A 94 2.09 8.06 7.46
C ALA A 94 2.63 6.63 7.43
N SER A 95 2.32 5.81 8.43
CA SER A 95 2.61 4.37 8.40
C SER A 95 1.74 3.68 7.37
N ILE A 96 2.31 2.71 6.66
CA ILE A 96 1.60 1.94 5.64
C ILE A 96 2.07 0.49 5.62
N GLU A 97 1.11 -0.41 5.47
CA GLU A 97 1.31 -1.85 5.37
C GLU A 97 0.75 -2.35 4.04
N ILE A 98 1.54 -3.09 3.28
CA ILE A 98 1.16 -3.68 1.99
C ILE A 98 1.17 -5.19 2.13
N ARG A 99 0.03 -5.81 1.84
CA ARG A 99 -0.15 -7.27 1.81
C ARG A 99 -0.58 -7.69 0.42
N SER A 100 -0.18 -8.89 0.03
CA SER A 100 -0.76 -9.58 -1.11
C SER A 100 -1.36 -10.91 -0.71
N GLY A 101 -2.24 -11.44 -1.53
CA GLY A 101 -2.63 -12.83 -1.40
C GLY A 101 -3.28 -13.36 -2.66
N ASN A 102 -3.86 -14.56 -2.53
CA ASN A 102 -4.51 -15.27 -3.62
C ASN A 102 -6.03 -15.33 -3.43
N ASP A 103 -6.78 -14.69 -4.34
CA ASP A 103 -8.25 -14.66 -4.29
C ASP A 103 -8.90 -15.91 -4.90
N ASP A 104 -8.11 -16.78 -5.56
CA ASP A 104 -8.59 -18.08 -6.04
C ASP A 104 -8.89 -19.05 -4.88
N LEU A 105 -8.36 -18.77 -3.68
CA LEU A 105 -8.59 -19.57 -2.48
C LEU A 105 -9.95 -19.24 -1.84
N ALA A 106 -10.62 -20.25 -1.29
CA ALA A 106 -11.85 -20.05 -0.51
C ALA A 106 -11.59 -19.25 0.79
N THR A 107 -10.38 -19.37 1.34
CA THR A 107 -9.90 -18.56 2.46
C THR A 107 -8.55 -17.97 2.05
N PRO A 108 -8.52 -16.69 1.65
CA PRO A 108 -7.30 -16.04 1.22
C PRO A 108 -6.24 -16.02 2.34
N VAL A 109 -5.02 -16.42 2.00
CA VAL A 109 -3.84 -16.24 2.85
C VAL A 109 -3.15 -14.94 2.43
N TYR A 110 -2.87 -14.09 3.41
CA TYR A 110 -2.28 -12.76 3.21
C TYR A 110 -0.81 -12.79 3.62
N LEU A 111 0.08 -12.44 2.70
CA LEU A 111 1.51 -12.30 2.95
C LEU A 111 1.87 -10.83 3.11
N MET A 112 2.70 -10.53 4.10
CA MET A 112 3.24 -9.18 4.31
C MET A 112 4.33 -8.91 3.27
N GLU A 113 4.10 -7.94 2.38
CA GLU A 113 5.06 -7.58 1.33
C GLU A 113 5.97 -6.44 1.79
N MET A 114 5.40 -5.43 2.46
CA MET A 114 6.15 -4.27 2.94
C MET A 114 5.44 -3.62 4.13
N VAL A 115 6.24 -3.13 5.07
CA VAL A 115 5.82 -2.17 6.10
C VAL A 115 6.74 -0.97 5.95
N GLY A 116 6.19 0.24 5.93
CA GLY A 116 7.01 1.42 5.71
C GLY A 116 6.28 2.71 6.03
N THR A 117 6.81 3.77 5.46
CA THR A 117 6.34 5.13 5.63
C THR A 117 6.11 5.77 4.27
N VAL A 118 5.01 6.50 4.12
CA VAL A 118 4.74 7.23 2.88
C VAL A 118 5.71 8.41 2.75
N ALA A 119 6.52 8.39 1.69
CA ALA A 119 7.50 9.42 1.40
C ALA A 119 6.94 10.53 0.50
N ALA A 120 6.04 10.17 -0.41
CA ALA A 120 5.40 11.13 -1.31
C ALA A 120 4.03 10.62 -1.78
N VAL A 121 3.16 11.56 -2.13
CA VAL A 121 1.89 11.30 -2.79
C VAL A 121 1.72 12.27 -3.96
N ALA A 122 1.11 11.80 -5.04
CA ALA A 122 0.76 12.62 -6.19
C ALA A 122 -0.59 12.18 -6.77
N ILE A 123 -1.42 13.13 -7.18
CA ILE A 123 -2.58 12.82 -8.03
C ILE A 123 -2.17 13.02 -9.48
N LYS A 124 -2.39 11.99 -10.30
CA LYS A 124 -2.19 12.07 -11.75
C LYS A 124 -3.21 11.17 -12.44
N ASP A 125 -3.79 11.66 -13.54
CA ASP A 125 -4.69 10.89 -14.41
C ASP A 125 -5.84 10.20 -13.63
N GLY A 126 -6.46 10.92 -12.68
CA GLY A 126 -7.56 10.39 -11.86
C GLY A 126 -7.14 9.28 -10.88
N SER A 127 -5.87 9.24 -10.52
CA SER A 127 -5.29 8.22 -9.64
C SER A 127 -4.39 8.85 -8.59
N LEU A 128 -4.41 8.30 -7.37
CA LEU A 128 -3.47 8.60 -6.30
C LEU A 128 -2.27 7.67 -6.40
N ALA A 129 -1.09 8.23 -6.67
CA ALA A 129 0.18 7.53 -6.61
C ALA A 129 0.80 7.73 -5.22
N ILE A 130 1.06 6.65 -4.49
CA ILE A 130 1.68 6.66 -3.16
C ILE A 130 3.07 6.05 -3.28
N THR A 131 4.10 6.80 -2.88
CA THR A 131 5.48 6.31 -2.78
C THR A 131 5.77 5.98 -1.34
N VAL A 132 6.19 4.74 -1.08
CA VAL A 132 6.49 4.21 0.25
C VAL A 132 7.97 3.92 0.35
N THR A 133 8.56 4.23 1.49
CA THR A 133 9.94 3.87 1.83
C THR A 133 9.96 3.02 3.10
N ASP A 134 10.75 1.95 3.10
CA ASP A 134 11.01 1.18 4.32
C ASP A 134 12.10 1.89 5.14
N LEU A 135 11.71 2.58 6.21
CA LEU A 135 12.63 3.31 7.10
C LEU A 135 13.27 2.43 8.18
N SER A 136 12.94 1.12 8.23
CA SER A 136 13.56 0.19 9.18
C SER A 136 15.05 -0.05 8.88
N LYS A 137 15.50 0.30 7.67
CA LYS A 137 16.92 0.33 7.29
C LYS A 137 17.35 1.75 6.93
N LYS A 138 17.83 2.50 7.93
CA LYS A 138 18.79 3.59 7.67
C LYS A 138 20.09 2.91 7.19
N LEU A 139 20.53 3.25 5.98
CA LEU A 139 21.86 2.87 5.47
C LEU A 139 22.96 3.42 6.38
#